data_AF-A0A7K2MB21-F1
#
_entry.id   AF-A0A7K2MB21-F1
#
_cell.length_a   1.000
_cell.length_b   1.000
_cell.length_c   1.000
_cell.angle_alpha   90.00
_cell.angle_beta   90.00
_cell.angle_gamma   90.00
#
_symmetry.space_group_name_H-M   'P 1'
#
loop_
_entity.id
_entity.type
_entity.pdbx_description
1 polymer ?
#
loop_
_entity_poly.entity_id
_entity_poly.type
_entity_poly.pdbx_seq_one_letter_code
_entity_poly.pdbx_strand_id
1 'polypeptide(L)'
;MSLLPEPRYPSVPELVSAVRELAAHRPRLCGLEEVGASRAGRPLHLLSVGHARRAVLVVAGAHANEPTGGATLLSLVHRVADDPRLRAGVSWHFLLCADPDGASLHVTPAPRSLYDYHLGFFRPAGPEQPE
;
A
#
# COMPACT_ATOMS: atom_id res chain seq x y z
N MET A 1 24.19 -1.85 19.48
CA MET A 1 23.09 -1.57 18.54
C MET A 1 23.56 -1.99 17.15
N SER A 2 22.79 -2.81 16.45
CA SER A 2 23.12 -3.23 15.08
C SER A 2 23.12 -2.01 14.15
N LEU A 3 24.11 -1.92 13.24
CA LEU A 3 24.19 -0.89 12.20
C LEU A 3 23.36 -1.24 10.96
N LEU A 4 22.77 -2.45 10.93
CA LEU A 4 21.89 -2.88 9.84
C LEU A 4 20.45 -2.46 10.16
N PRO A 5 19.72 -1.87 9.20
CA PRO A 5 18.30 -1.61 9.39
C PRO A 5 17.57 -2.91 9.67
N GLU A 6 16.76 -2.93 10.74
CA GLU A 6 15.90 -4.08 11.00
C GLU A 6 14.85 -4.20 9.90
N PRO A 7 14.59 -5.42 9.38
CA PRO A 7 13.55 -5.63 8.39
C PRO A 7 12.20 -5.24 9.00
N ARG A 8 11.53 -4.26 8.39
CA ARG A 8 10.17 -3.85 8.76
C ARG A 8 9.32 -3.65 7.53
N TYR A 9 8.01 -3.78 7.72
CA TYR A 9 7.07 -3.41 6.67
C TYR A 9 7.04 -1.89 6.48
N PRO A 10 6.83 -1.42 5.23
CA PRO A 10 6.67 0.00 4.96
C PRO A 10 5.35 0.49 5.53
N SER A 11 5.37 1.68 6.11
CA SER A 11 4.17 2.42 6.49
C SER A 11 3.44 2.96 5.26
N VAL A 12 2.17 3.35 5.41
CA VAL A 12 1.38 3.94 4.32
C VAL A 12 2.08 5.18 3.71
N PRO A 13 2.62 6.14 4.49
CA PRO A 13 3.37 7.25 3.91
C PRO A 13 4.61 6.83 3.11
N GLU A 14 5.32 5.79 3.55
CA GLU A 14 6.50 5.28 2.84
C GLU A 14 6.12 4.58 1.53
N LEU A 15 5.00 3.82 1.52
CA LEU A 15 4.43 3.26 0.29
C LEU A 15 4.08 4.36 -0.70
N VAL A 16 3.39 5.41 -0.23
CA VAL A 16 3.01 6.56 -1.06
C VAL A 16 4.25 7.28 -1.61
N SER A 17 5.28 7.49 -0.79
CA SER A 17 6.53 8.11 -1.23
C SER A 17 7.20 7.29 -2.33
N ALA A 18 7.35 5.97 -2.12
CA ALA A 18 8.00 5.08 -3.06
C ALA A 18 7.29 5.05 -4.42
N VAL A 19 5.96 4.97 -4.44
CA VAL A 19 5.22 4.95 -5.72
C VAL A 19 5.16 6.33 -6.39
N ARG A 20 5.16 7.41 -5.61
CA ARG A 20 5.25 8.78 -6.14
C ARG A 20 6.58 9.01 -6.84
N GLU A 21 7.67 8.55 -6.24
CA GLU A 21 8.99 8.56 -6.87
C GLU A 21 8.97 7.74 -8.16
N LEU A 22 8.43 6.51 -8.15
CA LEU A 22 8.32 5.70 -9.36
C LEU A 22 7.53 6.40 -10.47
N ALA A 23 6.39 7.01 -10.14
CA ALA A 23 5.57 7.75 -11.09
C ALA A 23 6.30 8.95 -11.68
N ALA A 24 7.05 9.70 -10.86
CA ALA A 24 7.88 10.82 -11.31
C ALA A 24 9.03 10.36 -12.23
N HIS A 25 9.64 9.20 -11.98
CA HIS A 25 10.70 8.65 -12.81
C HIS A 25 10.19 8.03 -14.12
N ARG A 26 8.93 7.58 -14.17
CA ARG A 26 8.33 6.93 -15.34
C ARG A 26 6.96 7.53 -15.71
N PRO A 27 6.85 8.84 -15.98
CA PRO A 27 5.56 9.54 -16.12
C PRO A 27 4.76 9.11 -17.37
N ARG A 28 5.41 8.49 -18.36
CA ARG A 28 4.72 7.93 -19.54
C ARG A 28 4.09 6.56 -19.28
N LEU A 29 4.49 5.88 -18.21
CA LEU A 29 4.05 4.54 -17.87
C LEU A 29 3.15 4.54 -16.63
N CYS A 30 3.51 5.35 -15.64
CA CYS A 30 2.91 5.37 -14.32
C CYS A 30 2.18 6.69 -14.08
N GLY A 31 0.98 6.62 -13.52
CA GLY A 31 0.23 7.76 -13.02
C GLY A 31 -0.21 7.52 -11.58
N LEU A 32 -0.06 8.53 -10.71
CA LEU A 32 -0.52 8.48 -9.32
C LEU A 32 -1.63 9.51 -9.15
N GLU A 33 -2.77 9.07 -8.65
CA GLU A 33 -3.93 9.92 -8.38
C GLU A 33 -4.49 9.68 -6.98
N GLU A 34 -5.20 10.68 -6.47
CA GLU A 34 -6.05 10.56 -5.30
C GLU A 34 -7.46 10.24 -5.79
N VAL A 35 -7.98 9.07 -5.43
CA VAL A 35 -9.27 8.56 -5.93
C VAL A 35 -10.41 8.72 -4.92
N GLY A 36 -10.11 9.29 -3.76
CA GLY A 36 -11.07 9.53 -2.70
C GLY A 36 -10.37 9.84 -1.39
N ALA A 37 -11.17 9.92 -0.33
CA ALA A 37 -10.68 10.10 1.03
C ALA A 37 -11.38 9.11 1.97
N SER A 38 -10.66 8.72 3.02
CA SER A 38 -11.20 7.94 4.14
C SER A 38 -12.18 8.76 4.99
N ARG A 39 -12.79 8.12 5.99
CA ARG A 39 -13.72 8.79 6.92
C ARG A 39 -13.04 9.91 7.71
N ALA A 40 -11.77 9.75 8.07
CA ALA A 40 -10.98 10.80 8.73
C ALA A 40 -10.33 11.79 7.73
N GLY A 41 -10.68 11.73 6.44
CA GLY A 41 -10.20 12.65 5.42
C GLY A 41 -8.78 12.37 4.93
N ARG A 42 -8.24 11.16 5.15
CA ARG A 42 -6.93 10.76 4.62
C ARG A 42 -7.08 10.34 3.15
N PRO A 43 -6.15 10.74 2.27
CA PRO A 43 -6.27 10.46 0.85
C PRO A 43 -6.12 8.96 0.55
N LEU A 44 -6.95 8.47 -0.37
CA LEU A 44 -6.83 7.15 -0.99
C LEU A 44 -6.06 7.30 -2.29
N HIS A 45 -4.87 6.68 -2.35
CA HIS A 45 -3.98 6.79 -3.50
C HIS A 45 -4.09 5.58 -4.41
N LEU A 46 -4.26 5.83 -5.71
CA LEU A 46 -4.23 4.81 -6.76
C LEU A 46 -3.03 5.03 -7.67
N LEU A 47 -2.14 4.05 -7.75
CA LEU A 47 -1.10 4.00 -8.78
C LEU A 47 -1.59 3.20 -9.97
N SER A 48 -1.59 3.81 -11.15
CA SER A 48 -1.88 3.15 -12.43
C SER A 48 -0.59 2.90 -13.20
N VAL A 49 -0.43 1.71 -13.78
CA VAL A 49 0.73 1.30 -14.58
C VAL A 49 0.24 0.71 -15.92
N GLY A 50 0.51 1.43 -17.02
CA GLY A 50 0.02 1.10 -18.36
C GLY A 50 -1.28 1.83 -18.74
N HIS A 51 -1.69 1.66 -20.01
CA HIS A 51 -2.78 2.42 -20.65
C HIS A 51 -3.75 1.54 -21.46
N ALA A 52 -3.71 0.22 -21.30
CA ALA A 52 -4.62 -0.69 -21.95
C ALA A 52 -6.03 -0.64 -21.33
N ARG A 53 -7.05 -0.99 -22.14
CA ARG A 53 -8.45 -1.00 -21.71
C ARG A 53 -8.78 -2.09 -20.68
N ARG A 54 -8.13 -3.26 -20.76
CA ARG A 54 -8.30 -4.33 -19.77
C ARG A 54 -7.52 -3.97 -18.52
N ALA A 55 -8.10 -4.18 -17.36
CA ALA A 55 -7.54 -3.72 -16.10
C ALA A 55 -7.50 -4.83 -15.04
N VAL A 56 -6.46 -4.80 -14.22
CA VAL A 56 -6.37 -5.54 -12.95
C VAL A 56 -6.33 -4.50 -11.83
N LEU A 57 -7.17 -4.66 -10.81
CA LEU A 57 -7.12 -3.89 -9.58
C LEU A 57 -6.51 -4.75 -8.46
N VAL A 58 -5.51 -4.21 -7.78
CA VAL A 58 -4.89 -4.78 -6.59
C VAL A 58 -5.12 -3.83 -5.44
N VAL A 59 -5.67 -4.33 -4.34
CA VAL A 59 -6.00 -3.53 -3.15
C VAL A 59 -5.16 -4.05 -1.97
N ALA A 60 -4.52 -3.14 -1.25
CA ALA A 60 -3.82 -3.45 -0.01
C ALA A 60 -4.39 -2.66 1.17
N GLY A 61 -4.04 -3.09 2.39
CA GLY A 61 -4.37 -2.36 3.61
C GLY A 61 -5.86 -2.29 3.92
N ALA A 62 -6.63 -3.35 3.62
CA ALA A 62 -8.00 -3.50 4.10
C ALA A 62 -8.07 -3.66 5.62
N HIS A 63 -7.04 -4.30 6.19
CA HIS A 63 -6.91 -4.46 7.64
C HIS A 63 -5.62 -3.81 8.13
N ALA A 64 -5.76 -2.89 9.08
CA ALA A 64 -4.65 -2.13 9.67
C ALA A 64 -3.53 -3.02 10.25
N ASN A 65 -3.91 -4.17 10.81
CA ASN A 65 -3.00 -5.09 11.49
C ASN A 65 -2.32 -6.13 10.57
N GLU A 66 -2.49 -6.02 9.25
CA GLU A 66 -1.94 -6.94 8.24
C GLU A 66 -0.93 -6.22 7.32
N PRO A 67 0.25 -5.83 7.83
CA PRO A 67 1.18 -4.94 7.14
C PRO A 67 1.84 -5.55 5.89
N THR A 68 1.76 -6.88 5.72
CA THR A 68 2.33 -7.61 4.58
C THR A 68 1.72 -7.19 3.24
N GLY A 69 0.46 -6.74 3.22
CA GLY A 69 -0.23 -6.35 1.99
C GLY A 69 0.49 -5.21 1.25
N GLY A 70 0.91 -4.18 1.98
CA GLY A 70 1.60 -3.03 1.40
C GLY A 70 2.96 -3.38 0.79
N ALA A 71 3.78 -4.16 1.50
CA ALA A 71 5.07 -4.61 0.98
C ALA A 71 4.93 -5.50 -0.27
N THR A 72 3.93 -6.38 -0.27
CA THR A 72 3.62 -7.26 -1.40
C THR A 72 3.18 -6.45 -2.61
N LEU A 73 2.29 -5.47 -2.41
CA LEU A 73 1.84 -4.55 -3.45
C LEU A 73 3.02 -3.79 -4.06
N LEU A 74 3.91 -3.21 -3.24
CA LEU A 74 5.06 -2.47 -3.74
C LEU A 74 6.01 -3.36 -4.56
N SER A 75 6.24 -4.60 -4.11
CA SER A 75 7.04 -5.58 -4.85
C SER A 75 6.42 -5.90 -6.22
N LEU A 76 5.09 -6.03 -6.27
CA LEU A 76 4.36 -6.28 -7.51
C LEU A 76 4.39 -5.08 -8.45
N VAL A 77 4.26 -3.86 -7.92
CA VAL A 77 4.41 -2.60 -8.68
C VAL A 77 5.73 -2.57 -9.41
N HIS A 78 6.86 -2.82 -8.73
CA HIS A 78 8.18 -2.85 -9.38
C HIS A 78 8.24 -3.93 -10.47
N ARG A 79 7.76 -5.13 -10.18
CA ARG A 79 7.76 -6.23 -11.16
C ARG A 79 6.96 -5.89 -12.43
N VAL A 80 5.76 -5.29 -12.29
CA VAL A 80 4.92 -4.87 -13.42
C VAL A 80 5.53 -3.70 -14.18
N ALA A 81 6.17 -2.76 -13.49
CA ALA A 81 6.84 -1.64 -14.13
C ALA A 81 8.06 -2.09 -14.97
N ASP A 82 8.78 -3.11 -14.50
CA ASP A 82 10.02 -3.59 -15.10
C ASP A 82 9.84 -4.69 -16.16
N ASP A 83 8.74 -5.46 -16.12
CA ASP A 83 8.45 -6.51 -17.12
C ASP A 83 7.27 -6.11 -18.04
N PRO A 84 7.54 -5.62 -19.27
CA PRO A 84 6.50 -5.25 -20.22
C PRO A 84 5.51 -6.37 -20.56
N ARG A 85 5.89 -7.64 -20.40
CA ARG A 85 5.02 -8.79 -20.69
C ARG A 85 3.84 -8.87 -19.72
N LEU A 86 4.05 -8.46 -18.46
CA LEU A 86 2.99 -8.44 -17.44
C LEU A 86 1.93 -7.36 -17.71
N ARG A 87 2.27 -6.36 -18.50
CA ARG A 87 1.39 -5.26 -18.92
C ARG A 87 1.08 -5.28 -20.42
N ALA A 88 1.28 -6.43 -21.08
CA ALA A 88 0.94 -6.60 -22.48
C ALA A 88 -0.60 -6.70 -22.63
N GLY A 89 -1.22 -5.65 -23.12
CA GLY A 89 -2.68 -5.59 -23.32
C GLY A 89 -3.50 -5.47 -22.03
N VAL A 90 -2.86 -5.17 -20.90
CA VAL A 90 -3.50 -4.99 -19.58
C VAL A 90 -2.86 -3.84 -18.82
N SER A 91 -3.67 -3.04 -18.14
CA SER A 91 -3.26 -2.02 -17.18
C SER A 91 -3.40 -2.56 -15.76
N TRP A 92 -2.53 -2.11 -14.88
CA TRP A 92 -2.58 -2.47 -13.48
C TRP A 92 -2.86 -1.23 -12.64
N HIS A 93 -3.80 -1.35 -11.70
CA HIS A 93 -4.16 -0.30 -10.77
C HIS A 93 -3.96 -0.81 -9.35
N PHE A 94 -3.30 -0.03 -8.52
CA PHE A 94 -2.87 -0.41 -7.18
C PHE A 94 -3.43 0.60 -6.18
N LEU A 95 -4.44 0.20 -5.41
CA LEU A 95 -4.95 0.97 -4.28
C LEU A 95 -4.04 0.69 -3.08
N LEU A 96 -3.24 1.69 -2.71
CA LEU A 96 -2.10 1.48 -1.80
C LEU A 96 -2.52 1.12 -0.38
N CYS A 97 -3.65 1.67 0.07
CA CYS A 97 -4.22 1.41 1.39
C CYS A 97 -5.73 1.73 1.36
N ALA A 98 -6.57 0.71 1.60
CA ALA A 98 -8.02 0.88 1.67
C ALA A 98 -8.49 1.50 3.00
N ASP A 99 -7.81 1.22 4.11
CA ASP A 99 -8.08 1.81 5.42
C ASP A 99 -6.85 2.59 5.97
N PRO A 100 -6.54 3.78 5.41
CA PRO A 100 -5.45 4.60 5.91
C PRO A 100 -5.73 5.16 7.32
N ASP A 101 -6.99 5.17 7.76
CA ASP A 101 -7.38 5.60 9.10
C ASP A 101 -6.92 4.55 10.12
N GLY A 102 -7.37 3.30 9.97
CA GLY A 102 -6.96 2.20 10.83
C GLY A 102 -5.46 1.95 10.78
N ALA A 103 -4.85 2.00 9.59
CA ALA A 103 -3.40 1.86 9.45
C ALA A 103 -2.61 2.92 10.23
N SER A 104 -3.17 4.12 10.44
CA SER A 104 -2.55 5.17 11.26
C SER A 104 -2.68 4.93 12.77
N LEU A 105 -3.63 4.10 13.18
CA LEU A 105 -3.90 3.76 14.58
C LEU A 105 -3.19 2.48 15.01
N HIS A 106 -2.88 1.57 14.07
CA HIS A 106 -2.09 0.38 14.36
C HIS A 106 -0.59 0.70 14.44
N VAL A 107 -0.03 0.63 15.65
CA VAL A 107 1.35 1.06 15.95
C VAL A 107 2.15 -0.07 16.60
N THR A 108 2.29 -1.19 15.89
CA THR A 108 3.00 -2.38 16.38
C THR A 108 4.24 -2.72 15.52
N PRO A 109 5.29 -1.86 15.49
CA PRO A 109 6.36 -1.97 14.50
C PRO A 109 7.27 -3.19 14.66
N ALA A 110 7.44 -3.73 15.88
CA ALA A 110 8.25 -4.91 16.15
C ALA A 110 7.94 -5.48 17.55
N PRO A 111 6.78 -6.12 17.76
CA PRO A 111 6.38 -6.62 19.06
C PRO A 111 7.29 -7.78 19.49
N ARG A 112 7.78 -7.76 20.73
CA ARG A 112 8.62 -8.84 21.28
C ARG A 112 7.82 -9.89 22.06
N SER A 113 6.54 -9.60 22.30
CA SER A 113 5.58 -10.48 22.96
C SER A 113 4.16 -10.22 22.45
N LEU A 114 3.23 -11.13 22.74
CA LEU A 114 1.82 -10.89 22.48
C LEU A 114 1.30 -9.69 23.25
N TYR A 115 1.80 -9.45 24.47
CA TYR A 115 1.43 -8.26 25.24
C TYR A 115 1.83 -6.98 24.51
N ASP A 116 3.09 -6.90 24.05
CA ASP A 116 3.59 -5.75 23.29
C ASP A 116 2.81 -5.56 21.98
N TYR A 117 2.39 -6.66 21.34
CA TYR A 117 1.56 -6.59 20.15
C TYR A 117 0.23 -5.88 20.41
N HIS A 118 -0.47 -6.28 21.48
CA HIS A 118 -1.80 -5.78 21.80
C HIS A 118 -1.80 -4.34 22.31
N LEU A 119 -0.68 -3.81 22.82
CA LEU A 119 -0.58 -2.39 23.21
C LEU A 119 -0.71 -1.42 22.04
N GLY A 120 -0.26 -1.82 20.83
CA GLY A 120 -0.37 -1.03 19.60
C GLY A 120 -1.38 -1.58 18.60
N PHE A 121 -2.11 -2.64 18.97
CA PHE A 121 -3.06 -3.29 18.08
C PHE A 121 -4.26 -2.38 17.81
N PHE A 122 -4.60 -2.24 16.53
CA PHE A 122 -5.85 -1.64 16.13
C PHE A 122 -6.45 -2.45 14.98
N ARG A 123 -7.72 -2.80 15.12
CA ARG A 123 -8.57 -3.32 14.05
C ARG A 123 -9.98 -2.78 14.27
N PRO A 124 -10.60 -2.10 13.29
CA PRO A 124 -11.95 -1.60 13.45
C PRO A 124 -12.95 -2.75 13.64
N ALA A 125 -14.16 -2.44 14.12
CA ALA A 125 -15.25 -3.41 14.10
C ALA A 125 -15.56 -3.84 12.65
N GLY A 126 -16.10 -5.04 12.43
CA GLY A 126 -16.38 -5.57 11.08
C GLY A 126 -17.12 -4.59 10.16
N PRO A 127 -18.24 -3.96 10.60
CA PRO A 127 -18.97 -2.97 9.79
C PRO A 127 -18.21 -1.68 9.49
N GLU A 128 -17.07 -1.44 10.13
CA GLU A 128 -16.22 -0.27 9.95
C GLU A 128 -14.95 -0.59 9.15
N GLN A 129 -14.72 -1.84 8.77
CA GLN A 129 -13.65 -2.22 7.85
C GLN A 129 -14.12 -2.00 6.40
N PRO A 130 -13.24 -1.55 5.49
CA PRO A 130 -13.57 -1.50 4.06
C PRO A 130 -13.86 -2.92 3.53
N GLU A 131 -14.73 -3.02 2.52
CA GLU A 131 -15.08 -4.27 1.84
C GLU A 131 -13.91 -4.93 1.12
#